data_AF-A0A7C3ZY27-F1
#
_entry.id   AF-A0A7C3ZY27-F1
#
_cell.length_a   1.000
_cell.length_b   1.000
_cell.length_c   1.000
_cell.angle_alpha   90.00
_cell.angle_beta   90.00
_cell.angle_gamma   90.00
#
_symmetry.space_group_name_H-M   'P 1'
#
loop_
_entity.id
_entity.type
_entity.pdbx_description
1 polymer ?
#
loop_
_entity_poly.entity_id
_entity_poly.type
_entity_poly.pdbx_seq_one_letter_code
_entity_poly.pdbx_strand_id
1 'polypeptide(L)' 'MVIGGGLAGAEAAWQLAKAGIAVRLTEMRPKRMTPAHRTGLLAELVCSNSLKSNSLDSASGLLK' A
#
# COMPACT_ATOMS: atom_id res chain seq x y z
N MET A 1 -13.98 2.86 -6.74
CA MET A 1 -12.90 2.21 -7.52
C MET A 1 -11.58 2.78 -7.04
N VAL A 2 -10.55 1.95 -6.88
CA VAL A 2 -9.21 2.37 -6.48
C VAL A 2 -8.23 1.97 -7.59
N ILE A 3 -7.41 2.92 -8.05
CA ILE A 3 -6.41 2.72 -9.11
C ILE A 3 -5.02 2.80 -8.50
N GLY A 4 -4.25 1.73 -8.64
CA GLY A 4 -2.93 1.57 -8.04
C GLY A 4 -2.98 0.71 -6.79
N GLY A 5 -2.18 -0.36 -6.77
CA GLY A 5 -2.03 -1.33 -5.69
C GLY A 5 -0.80 -1.11 -4.82
N GLY A 6 -0.35 0.15 -4.67
CA GLY A 6 0.69 0.51 -3.70
C GLY A 6 0.15 0.56 -2.26
N LEU A 7 0.96 1.00 -1.30
CA LEU A 7 0.58 1.05 0.13
C LEU A 7 -0.76 1.78 0.36
N ALA A 8 -0.91 2.98 -0.20
CA ALA A 8 -2.11 3.80 -0.04
C ALA A 8 -3.35 3.20 -0.71
N GLY A 9 -3.19 2.62 -1.91
CA GLY A 9 -4.31 2.04 -2.65
C GLY A 9 -4.81 0.72 -2.04
N ALA A 10 -3.89 -0.11 -1.53
CA ALA A 10 -4.24 -1.30 -0.79
C ALA A 10 -5.00 -0.96 0.50
N GLU A 11 -4.53 0.03 1.28
CA GLU A 11 -5.19 0.46 2.50
C GLU A 11 -6.57 1.08 2.22
N ALA A 12 -6.67 1.96 1.21
CA ALA A 12 -7.96 2.55 0.83
C ALA A 12 -8.98 1.47 0.40
N ALA A 13 -8.55 0.49 -0.39
CA ALA A 13 -9.42 -0.62 -0.78
C ALA A 13 -9.84 -1.48 0.41
N TRP A 14 -8.92 -1.75 1.34
CA TRP A 14 -9.20 -2.50 2.56
C TRP A 14 -10.21 -1.80 3.47
N GLN A 15 -10.02 -0.49 3.71
CA GLN A 15 -10.93 0.30 4.53
C GLN A 15 -12.34 0.36 3.93
N LEU A 16 -12.46 0.56 2.61
CA LEU A 16 -13.75 0.53 1.92
C LEU A 16 -14.42 -0.86 2.02
N ALA A 17 -13.65 -1.93 1.80
CA ALA A 17 -14.17 -3.29 1.92
C ALA A 17 -14.64 -3.61 3.34
N LYS A 18 -13.87 -3.20 4.36
CA LYS A 18 -14.26 -3.34 5.78
C LYS A 18 -15.54 -2.57 6.12
N ALA A 19 -15.78 -1.43 5.50
CA ALA A 19 -17.02 -0.67 5.64
C ALA A 19 -18.21 -1.27 4.87
N GLY A 20 -18.06 -2.46 4.26
CA GLY A 20 -19.11 -3.11 3.48
C GLY A 20 -19.32 -2.51 2.09
N ILE A 21 -18.42 -1.63 1.63
CA ILE A 21 -18.51 -0.97 0.33
C ILE A 21 -17.82 -1.85 -0.71
N ALA A 22 -18.56 -2.25 -1.75
CA ALA A 22 -18.00 -2.97 -2.87
C ALA A 22 -16.89 -2.15 -3.55
N VAL A 23 -15.67 -2.69 -3.59
CA VAL A 23 -14.51 -2.00 -4.14
C VAL A 23 -13.91 -2.78 -5.30
N ARG A 24 -13.63 -2.07 -6.40
CA ARG A 24 -12.80 -2.55 -7.50
C ARG A 24 -11.42 -1.93 -7.36
N LEU A 25 -10.43 -2.73 -6.99
CA LEU A 25 -9.01 -2.37 -6.97
C LEU A 25 -8.35 -2.83 -8.27
N THR A 26 -7.67 -1.93 -8.97
CA THR A 26 -6.93 -2.24 -10.20
C THR A 26 -5.46 -1.87 -10.05
N GLU A 27 -4.59 -2.79 -10.45
CA GLU A 27 -3.14 -2.66 -10.46
C GLU A 27 -2.62 -3.16 -11.81
N MET A 28 -1.61 -2.49 -12.36
CA MET A 28 -1.03 -2.87 -13.65
C MET A 28 -0.16 -4.13 -13.54
N ARG A 29 0.45 -4.36 -12.36
CA ARG A 29 1.20 -5.58 -12.03
C ARG A 29 0.24 -6.75 -11.76
N PRO A 30 0.64 -8.00 -12.06
CA PRO A 30 1.92 -8.42 -12.63
C PRO A 30 2.04 -8.22 -14.15
N LYS A 31 0.96 -7.83 -14.86
CA LYS A 31 0.95 -7.75 -16.32
C LYS A 31 1.94 -6.71 -16.87
N ARG A 32 2.13 -5.59 -16.17
CA ARG A 32 3.14 -4.57 -16.47
C ARG A 32 3.92 -4.23 -15.20
N MET A 33 5.16 -4.70 -15.16
CA MET A 33 6.11 -4.46 -14.07
C MET A 33 6.84 -3.12 -14.25
N THR A 34 7.44 -2.61 -13.17
CA THR A 34 8.43 -1.52 -13.23
C THR A 34 9.76 -2.01 -12.65
N PRO A 35 10.90 -1.35 -12.95
CA PRO A 35 12.21 -1.77 -12.43
C PRO A 35 12.32 -1.80 -10.90
N ALA A 36 11.44 -1.08 -10.20
CA ALA A 36 11.43 -1.04 -8.73
C ALA A 36 10.76 -2.27 -8.10
N HIS A 37 9.82 -2.92 -8.80
CA HIS A 37 9.02 -4.01 -8.25
C HIS A 37 9.58 -5.37 -8.65
N ARG A 38 9.63 -6.29 -7.68
CA ARG A 38 10.05 -7.68 -7.86
C ARG A 38 8.86 -8.63 -7.93
N THR A 39 7.67 -8.20 -7.50
CA THR A 39 6.48 -9.06 -7.41
C THR A 39 5.24 -8.41 -8.03
N GLY A 40 4.25 -9.26 -8.34
CA GLY A 40 2.90 -8.82 -8.70
C GLY A 40 2.01 -8.47 -7.50
N LEU A 41 2.54 -8.50 -6.28
CA LEU A 41 1.75 -8.35 -5.06
C LEU A 41 1.45 -6.87 -4.78
N LEU A 42 0.32 -6.66 -4.10
CA LEU A 42 -0.09 -5.34 -3.61
C LEU A 42 0.82 -4.90 -2.45
N ALA A 43 0.95 -3.60 -2.26
CA ALA A 43 1.68 -2.98 -1.15
C ALA A 43 3.17 -3.39 -1.02
N GLU A 44 3.81 -3.82 -2.11
CA GLU A 44 5.24 -4.13 -2.12
C GLU A 44 6.10 -2.91 -1.72
N LEU A 45 7.03 -3.12 -0.79
CA LEU A 45 8.07 -2.15 -0.43
C LEU A 45 9.25 -2.28 -1.38
N VAL A 46 9.53 -1.24 -2.16
CA VAL A 46 10.48 -1.29 -3.29
C VAL A 46 11.85 -0.65 -3.01
N CYS A 47 12.03 -0.04 -1.83
CA CYS A 47 13.29 0.62 -1.46
C CYS A 47 13.76 0.12 -0.08
N SER A 48 13.34 0.78 1.00
CA SER A 48 13.57 0.33 2.37
C SER A 48 12.39 -0.49 2.87
N ASN A 49 12.65 -1.46 3.75
CA ASN A 49 11.65 -2.16 4.53
C ASN A 49 11.29 -1.43 5.84
N SER A 50 11.88 -0.27 6.10
CA SER A 50 11.62 0.53 7.31
C SER A 50 10.37 1.39 7.15
N LEU A 51 9.44 1.28 8.11
CA LEU A 51 8.31 2.20 8.29
C LEU A 51 8.63 3.34 9.27
N LYS A 52 9.93 3.60 9.47
CA LYS A 52 10.50 4.55 10.44
C LYS A 52 10.20 4.19 11.90
N SER A 53 10.74 4.98 12.81
CA SER A 53 10.67 4.76 14.27
C SER A 53 9.23 4.70 14.81
N ASN A 54 9.05 3.91 15.87
CA ASN A 54 7.82 3.83 16.68
C ASN A 54 7.88 4.75 17.92
N SER A 55 9.00 5.44 18.13
CA SER A 55 9.20 6.28 19.31
C SER A 55 8.33 7.54 19.23
N LEU A 56 7.70 7.92 20.34
CA LEU A 56 6.74 9.04 20.42
C LEU A 56 7.40 10.41 20.20
N ASP A 57 8.71 10.53 20.39
CA ASP A 57 9.53 11.69 20.05
C ASP A 57 9.75 11.85 18.54
N SER A 58 9.40 10.84 17.73
CA SER A 58 9.49 10.90 16.27
C SER A 58 8.13 11.19 15.63
N ALA A 59 8.09 12.07 14.62
CA ALA A 59 6.84 12.39 13.91
C ALA A 59 6.16 11.16 13.28
N SER A 60 6.95 10.20 12.79
CA SER A 60 6.41 8.93 12.26
C SER A 60 5.91 7.97 13.34
N GLY A 61 6.36 8.13 14.59
CA GLY A 61 5.90 7.32 15.72
C GLY A 61 4.54 7.79 16.22
N LEU A 62 4.24 9.09 16.14
CA LEU A 62 2.92 9.65 16.49
C LEU A 62 1.77 9.21 15.55
N LEU A 63 2.09 8.66 14.38
CA LEU A 63 1.12 8.21 13.37
C LEU A 63 0.84 6.69 13.42
N LYS A 64 1.44 5.96 14.36
CA LYS A 64 1.29 4.52 14.53
C LYS A 64 0.38 4.20 15.71
#